data_AF-K4ICG1-F1
#
_entry.id   AF-K4ICG1-F1
#
_cell.length_a   1.000
_cell.length_b   1.000
_cell.length_c   1.000
_cell.angle_alpha   90.00
_cell.angle_beta   90.00
_cell.angle_gamma   90.00
#
_symmetry.space_group_name_H-M   'P 1'
#
loop_
_entity.id
_entity.type
_entity.pdbx_description
1 polymer ?
#
loop_
_entity_poly.entity_id
_entity_poly.type
_entity_poly.pdbx_seq_one_letter_code
_entity_poly.pdbx_strand_id
1 'polypeptide(L)'
;MLEQELKNIWKNSSKTAQISIETDRLVKEFDTKMTNIQKKIRKRDVREISASVFGILIFSFFAYEIPFPITKFSCSLSILWFVYVIYKFRKSNQQNTSENLSLPLKQQLAHKKQLMQHQQKLLDSAGYWYAGPSFITNLIFIIGLQNPADYNWTNQIAESLLPLTVNAKAGTIIGLGIFYLLVIWVHKIAAKRDVQPILKNIEVIQQQLNNSN
;
A
#
# COMPACT_ATOMS: atom_id res chain seq x y z
N MET A 1 -62.66 -3.17 -5.73
CA MET A 1 -61.58 -3.80 -4.93
C MET A 1 -60.54 -4.48 -5.82
N LEU A 2 -60.93 -5.37 -6.74
CA LEU A 2 -60.01 -6.10 -7.65
C LEU A 2 -59.11 -5.20 -8.54
N GLU A 3 -59.64 -4.10 -9.09
CA GLU A 3 -58.84 -3.17 -9.91
C GLU A 3 -57.76 -2.43 -9.13
N GLN A 4 -58.02 -2.08 -7.86
CA GLN A 4 -57.04 -1.38 -7.02
C GLN A 4 -55.89 -2.31 -6.62
N GLU A 5 -56.18 -3.59 -6.37
CA GLU A 5 -55.15 -4.61 -6.14
C GLU A 5 -54.30 -4.87 -7.37
N LEU A 6 -54.91 -5.03 -8.56
CA LEU A 6 -54.19 -5.18 -9.83
C LEU A 6 -53.29 -3.98 -10.12
N LYS A 7 -53.79 -2.76 -9.89
CA LYS A 7 -53.02 -1.52 -10.07
C LYS A 7 -51.85 -1.43 -9.08
N ASN A 8 -52.03 -1.90 -7.84
CA ASN A 8 -50.96 -1.98 -6.85
C ASN A 8 -49.91 -3.04 -7.20
N ILE A 9 -50.32 -4.22 -7.66
CA ILE A 9 -49.42 -5.30 -8.09
C ILE A 9 -48.57 -4.83 -9.28
N TRP A 10 -49.18 -4.19 -10.28
CA TRP A 10 -48.48 -3.69 -11.45
C TRP A 10 -47.49 -2.57 -11.09
N LYS A 11 -47.90 -1.64 -10.21
CA LYS A 11 -47.04 -0.56 -9.72
C LYS A 11 -45.88 -1.08 -8.87
N ASN A 12 -46.09 -2.12 -8.07
CA ASN A 12 -45.04 -2.73 -7.26
C ASN A 12 -44.10 -3.60 -8.11
N SER A 13 -44.63 -4.38 -9.06
CA SER A 13 -43.85 -5.14 -10.05
C SER A 13 -42.87 -4.22 -10.82
N SER A 14 -43.38 -3.08 -11.30
CA SER A 14 -42.55 -2.09 -11.98
C SER A 14 -41.44 -1.52 -11.10
N LYS A 15 -41.76 -1.19 -9.83
CA LYS A 15 -40.77 -0.72 -8.85
C LYS A 15 -39.72 -1.79 -8.51
N THR A 16 -40.13 -3.04 -8.29
CA THR A 16 -39.22 -4.15 -7.99
C THR A 16 -38.27 -4.43 -9.15
N ALA A 17 -38.78 -4.41 -10.39
CA ALA A 17 -37.94 -4.55 -11.59
C ALA A 17 -36.98 -3.37 -11.78
N GLN A 18 -37.39 -2.14 -11.47
CA GLN A 18 -36.50 -0.99 -11.50
C GLN A 18 -35.39 -1.10 -10.45
N ILE A 19 -35.72 -1.51 -9.22
CA ILE A 19 -34.76 -1.71 -8.13
C ILE A 19 -33.74 -2.81 -8.49
N SER A 20 -34.18 -3.92 -9.09
CA SER A 20 -33.26 -5.00 -9.50
C SER A 20 -32.30 -4.55 -10.59
N ILE A 21 -32.78 -3.83 -11.63
CA ILE A 21 -31.94 -3.31 -12.72
C ILE A 21 -30.92 -2.28 -12.20
N GLU A 22 -31.33 -1.36 -11.32
CA GLU A 22 -30.43 -0.39 -10.70
C GLU A 22 -29.36 -1.09 -9.84
N THR A 23 -29.73 -2.15 -9.13
CA THR A 23 -28.81 -2.96 -8.32
C THR A 23 -27.79 -3.71 -9.18
N ASP A 24 -28.22 -4.37 -10.25
CA ASP A 24 -27.33 -5.12 -11.16
C ASP A 24 -26.33 -4.19 -11.87
N ARG A 25 -26.80 -3.01 -12.29
CA ARG A 25 -25.92 -1.98 -12.86
C ARG A 25 -24.90 -1.51 -11.84
N LEU A 26 -25.33 -1.24 -10.60
CA LEU A 26 -24.45 -0.76 -9.53
C LEU A 26 -23.41 -1.82 -9.15
N VAL A 27 -23.78 -3.10 -9.11
CA VAL A 27 -22.86 -4.23 -8.89
C VAL A 27 -21.82 -4.32 -10.01
N LYS A 28 -22.23 -4.18 -11.27
CA LYS A 28 -21.32 -4.21 -12.43
C LYS A 28 -20.33 -3.05 -12.42
N GLU A 29 -20.80 -1.84 -12.13
CA GLU A 29 -19.94 -0.66 -11.99
C GLU A 29 -18.97 -0.82 -10.80
N PHE A 30 -19.44 -1.39 -9.70
CA PHE A 30 -18.64 -1.70 -8.52
C PHE A 30 -17.53 -2.71 -8.82
N ASP A 31 -17.85 -3.83 -9.48
CA ASP A 31 -16.87 -4.84 -9.85
C ASP A 31 -15.79 -4.27 -10.77
N THR A 32 -16.20 -3.48 -11.76
CA THR A 32 -15.26 -2.81 -12.67
C THR A 32 -14.29 -1.88 -11.91
N LYS A 33 -14.82 -1.07 -10.97
CA LYS A 33 -13.99 -0.19 -10.13
C LYS A 33 -13.07 -0.99 -9.21
N MET A 34 -13.57 -2.08 -8.63
CA MET A 34 -12.82 -2.95 -7.74
C MET A 34 -11.63 -3.59 -8.46
N THR A 35 -11.86 -4.20 -9.64
CA THR A 35 -10.79 -4.82 -10.43
C THR A 35 -9.71 -3.81 -10.82
N ASN A 36 -10.10 -2.58 -11.18
CA ASN A 36 -9.14 -1.53 -11.52
C ASN A 36 -8.26 -1.15 -10.33
N ILE A 37 -8.83 -1.08 -9.14
CA ILE A 37 -8.10 -0.71 -7.93
C ILE A 37 -7.22 -1.85 -7.44
N GLN A 38 -7.70 -3.09 -7.48
CA GLN A 38 -6.87 -4.28 -7.23
C GLN A 38 -5.66 -4.33 -8.18
N LYS A 39 -5.85 -4.04 -9.48
CA LYS A 39 -4.75 -3.92 -10.44
C LYS A 39 -3.76 -2.80 -10.06
N LYS A 40 -4.25 -1.64 -9.63
CA LYS A 40 -3.42 -0.51 -9.17
C LYS A 40 -2.59 -0.89 -7.94
N ILE A 41 -3.23 -1.52 -6.94
CA ILE A 41 -2.58 -2.02 -5.72
C ILE A 41 -1.51 -3.04 -6.09
N ARG A 42 -1.83 -4.04 -6.92
CA ARG A 42 -0.86 -5.07 -7.35
C ARG A 42 0.34 -4.47 -8.09
N LYS A 43 0.13 -3.52 -9.00
CA LYS A 43 1.23 -2.82 -9.68
C LYS A 43 2.14 -2.07 -8.70
N ARG A 44 1.53 -1.37 -7.73
CA ARG A 44 2.28 -0.70 -6.65
C ARG A 44 3.09 -1.70 -5.84
N ASP A 45 2.46 -2.78 -5.37
CA ASP A 45 3.10 -3.77 -4.52
C ASP A 45 4.28 -4.45 -5.23
N VAL A 46 4.13 -4.79 -6.52
CA VAL A 46 5.23 -5.31 -7.34
C VAL A 46 6.38 -4.31 -7.42
N ARG A 47 6.09 -3.03 -7.67
CA ARG A 47 7.10 -1.98 -7.73
C ARG A 47 7.85 -1.83 -6.40
N GLU A 48 7.15 -1.81 -5.27
CA GLU A 48 7.79 -1.69 -3.94
C GLU A 48 8.62 -2.94 -3.59
N ILE A 49 8.16 -4.13 -3.98
CA ILE A 49 8.93 -5.38 -3.83
C ILE A 49 10.20 -5.33 -4.69
N SER A 50 10.09 -4.93 -5.96
CA SER A 50 11.26 -4.78 -6.84
C SER A 50 12.25 -3.76 -6.26
N ALA A 51 11.77 -2.61 -5.80
CA ALA A 51 12.61 -1.60 -5.15
C ALA A 51 13.31 -2.15 -3.90
N SER A 52 12.63 -2.99 -3.12
CA SER A 52 13.22 -3.64 -1.94
C SER A 52 14.32 -4.63 -2.31
N VAL A 53 14.16 -5.39 -3.39
CA VAL A 53 15.19 -6.30 -3.91
C VAL A 53 16.42 -5.52 -4.36
N PHE A 54 16.24 -4.44 -5.12
CA PHE A 54 17.35 -3.55 -5.49
C PHE A 54 18.03 -2.94 -4.27
N GLY A 55 17.25 -2.51 -3.26
CA GLY A 55 17.76 -2.03 -1.99
C GLY A 55 18.65 -3.06 -1.29
N ILE A 56 18.23 -4.32 -1.22
CA ILE A 56 19.04 -5.40 -0.65
C ILE A 56 20.38 -5.53 -1.37
N LEU A 57 20.40 -5.50 -2.71
CA LEU A 57 21.64 -5.59 -3.48
C LEU A 57 22.60 -4.43 -3.17
N ILE A 58 22.09 -3.19 -3.18
CA ILE A 58 22.88 -1.98 -2.89
C ILE A 58 23.44 -2.02 -1.47
N PHE A 59 22.61 -2.32 -0.47
CA PHE A 59 23.05 -2.35 0.92
C PHE A 59 23.98 -3.54 1.21
N SER A 60 23.85 -4.66 0.48
CA SER A 60 24.80 -5.78 0.56
C SER A 60 26.16 -5.39 0.00
N PHE A 61 26.19 -4.68 -1.13
CA PHE A 61 27.41 -4.12 -1.70
C PHE A 61 28.07 -3.14 -0.71
N PHE A 62 27.30 -2.22 -0.13
CA PHE A 62 27.82 -1.29 0.88
C PHE A 62 28.32 -1.99 2.16
N ALA A 63 27.65 -3.06 2.62
CA ALA A 63 28.11 -3.82 3.78
C ALA A 63 29.48 -4.49 3.54
N TYR A 64 29.75 -4.89 2.29
CA TYR A 64 31.01 -5.48 1.87
C TYR A 64 32.11 -4.42 1.72
N GLU A 65 31.82 -3.35 0.98
CA GLU A 65 32.79 -2.32 0.60
C GLU A 65 33.15 -1.36 1.75
N ILE A 66 32.18 -0.91 2.54
CA ILE A 66 32.39 0.17 3.51
C ILE A 66 32.96 -0.42 4.80
N PRO A 67 34.17 -0.03 5.26
CA PRO A 67 34.79 -0.64 6.43
C PRO A 67 34.18 -0.21 7.78
N PHE A 68 33.38 0.86 7.80
CA PHE A 68 32.87 1.46 9.04
C PHE A 68 31.89 0.53 9.78
N PRO A 69 32.18 0.12 11.03
CA PRO A 69 31.36 -0.84 11.76
C PRO A 69 29.90 -0.42 11.94
N ILE A 70 29.65 0.86 12.25
CA ILE A 70 28.30 1.40 12.45
C ILE A 70 27.51 1.36 11.13
N THR A 71 28.14 1.73 10.01
CA THR A 71 27.52 1.67 8.69
C THR A 71 27.21 0.23 8.29
N LYS A 72 28.13 -0.72 8.50
CA LYS A 72 27.88 -2.15 8.25
C LYS A 72 26.70 -2.69 9.06
N PHE A 73 26.63 -2.32 10.35
CA PHE A 73 25.49 -2.69 11.19
C PHE A 73 24.17 -2.13 10.62
N SER A 74 24.19 -0.87 10.18
CA SER A 74 23.03 -0.27 9.54
C SER A 74 22.63 -0.98 8.26
N CYS A 75 23.58 -1.34 7.39
CA CYS A 75 23.29 -2.11 6.18
C CYS A 75 22.58 -3.44 6.48
N SER A 76 23.06 -4.19 7.48
CA SER A 76 22.41 -5.43 7.92
C SER A 76 20.98 -5.19 8.40
N LEU A 77 20.76 -4.12 9.17
CA LEU A 77 19.44 -3.74 9.65
C LEU A 77 18.51 -3.31 8.48
N SER A 78 19.03 -2.58 7.49
CA SER A 78 18.30 -2.22 6.27
C SER A 78 17.90 -3.45 5.46
N ILE A 79 18.80 -4.44 5.30
CA ILE A 79 18.49 -5.70 4.61
C ILE A 79 17.35 -6.44 5.32
N LEU A 80 17.43 -6.59 6.65
CA LEU A 80 16.36 -7.19 7.44
C LEU A 80 15.03 -6.44 7.27
N TRP A 81 15.08 -5.11 7.24
CA TRP A 81 13.91 -4.28 7.00
C TRP A 81 13.31 -4.52 5.60
N PHE A 82 14.13 -4.58 4.54
CA PHE A 82 13.65 -4.88 3.18
C PHE A 82 13.00 -6.26 3.11
N VAL A 83 13.56 -7.27 3.78
CA VAL A 83 12.96 -8.62 3.86
C VAL A 83 11.60 -8.55 4.55
N TYR A 84 11.49 -7.81 5.65
CA TYR A 84 10.20 -7.58 6.34
C TYR A 84 9.17 -6.92 5.43
N VAL A 85 9.56 -5.89 4.68
CA VAL A 85 8.70 -5.20 3.72
C VAL A 85 8.18 -6.15 2.64
N ILE A 86 9.08 -6.94 2.03
CA ILE A 86 8.71 -7.93 1.01
C ILE A 86 7.70 -8.93 1.57
N TYR A 87 7.96 -9.47 2.76
CA TYR A 87 7.04 -10.39 3.42
C TYR A 87 5.65 -9.77 3.63
N LYS A 88 5.60 -8.52 4.12
CA LYS A 88 4.33 -7.83 4.41
C LYS A 88 3.51 -7.56 3.15
N PHE A 89 4.13 -7.11 2.07
CA PHE A 89 3.44 -6.92 0.78
C PHE A 89 3.00 -8.24 0.15
N ARG A 90 3.82 -9.29 0.20
CA ARG A 90 3.43 -10.63 -0.30
C ARG A 90 2.22 -11.17 0.45
N LYS A 91 2.19 -11.04 1.77
CA LYS A 91 1.06 -11.47 2.61
C LYS A 91 -0.23 -10.71 2.26
N SER A 92 -0.14 -9.40 2.06
CA SER A 92 -1.30 -8.59 1.63
C SER A 92 -1.80 -8.99 0.23
N ASN A 93 -0.89 -9.22 -0.72
CA ASN A 93 -1.26 -9.60 -2.08
C ASN A 93 -1.92 -10.99 -2.15
N GLN A 94 -1.50 -11.95 -1.32
CA GLN A 94 -2.13 -13.27 -1.22
C GLN A 94 -3.59 -13.18 -0.75
N GLN A 95 -3.88 -12.29 0.20
CA GLN A 95 -5.24 -12.09 0.70
C GLN A 95 -6.17 -11.50 -0.38
N ASN A 96 -5.64 -10.70 -1.30
CA ASN A 96 -6.41 -10.08 -2.37
C ASN A 96 -6.76 -11.02 -3.56
N THR A 97 -6.18 -12.23 -3.63
CA THR A 97 -6.31 -13.12 -4.80
C THR A 97 -7.41 -14.19 -4.64
N SER A 98 -7.88 -14.44 -3.42
CA SER A 98 -8.92 -15.45 -3.14
C SER A 98 -10.33 -14.91 -3.45
N GLU A 99 -10.66 -14.73 -4.73
CA GLU A 99 -12.06 -14.55 -5.15
C GLU A 99 -12.64 -15.90 -5.59
N ASN A 100 -13.50 -16.46 -4.74
CA ASN A 100 -14.36 -17.57 -5.13
C ASN A 100 -15.69 -16.98 -5.62
N LEU A 101 -15.78 -16.77 -6.93
CA LEU A 101 -16.93 -16.14 -7.61
C LEU A 101 -18.26 -16.91 -7.44
N SER A 102 -18.20 -18.13 -6.91
CA SER A 102 -19.34 -19.01 -6.65
C SER A 102 -20.13 -18.64 -5.38
N LEU A 103 -19.68 -17.66 -4.60
CA LEU A 103 -20.34 -17.26 -3.35
C LEU A 103 -21.54 -16.32 -3.59
N PRO A 104 -22.58 -16.34 -2.75
CA PRO A 104 -23.66 -15.35 -2.78
C PRO A 104 -23.15 -13.90 -2.76
N LEU A 105 -23.79 -13.00 -3.51
CA LEU A 105 -23.41 -11.59 -3.67
C LEU A 105 -23.12 -10.88 -2.33
N LYS A 106 -23.93 -11.16 -1.30
CA LYS A 106 -23.76 -10.59 0.05
C LYS A 106 -22.45 -11.00 0.71
N GLN A 107 -22.02 -12.25 0.52
CA GLN A 107 -20.75 -12.76 1.04
C GLN A 107 -19.56 -12.20 0.24
N GLN A 108 -19.70 -12.08 -1.09
CA GLN A 108 -18.68 -11.45 -1.93
C GLN A 108 -18.44 -9.98 -1.52
N LEU A 109 -19.50 -9.22 -1.28
CA LEU A 109 -19.40 -7.83 -0.84
C LEU A 109 -18.76 -7.69 0.56
N ALA A 110 -19.10 -8.59 1.49
CA ALA A 110 -18.50 -8.60 2.82
C ALA A 110 -16.99 -8.88 2.76
N HIS A 111 -16.57 -9.85 1.94
CA HIS A 111 -15.16 -10.15 1.72
C HIS A 111 -14.41 -8.95 1.10
N LYS A 112 -15.00 -8.34 0.06
CA LYS A 112 -14.45 -7.13 -0.59
C LYS A 112 -14.32 -5.95 0.39
N LYS A 113 -15.30 -5.76 1.29
CA LYS A 113 -15.23 -4.75 2.36
C LYS A 113 -14.04 -4.99 3.27
N GLN A 114 -13.86 -6.22 3.74
CA GLN A 114 -12.78 -6.58 4.64
C GLN A 114 -11.39 -6.36 4.00
N LEU A 115 -11.23 -6.73 2.73
CA LEU A 115 -9.99 -6.48 1.98
C LEU A 115 -9.67 -4.99 1.88
N MET A 116 -10.66 -4.16 1.53
CA MET A 116 -10.47 -2.72 1.42
C MET A 116 -10.16 -2.08 2.78
N GLN A 117 -10.81 -2.52 3.86
CA GLN A 117 -10.47 -2.07 5.22
C GLN A 117 -9.05 -2.46 5.63
N HIS A 118 -8.60 -3.66 5.26
CA HIS A 118 -7.22 -4.10 5.50
C HIS A 118 -6.22 -3.24 4.73
N GLN A 119 -6.49 -2.98 3.44
CA GLN A 119 -5.67 -2.11 2.60
C GLN A 119 -5.59 -0.69 3.13
N GLN A 120 -6.71 -0.14 3.61
CA GLN A 120 -6.75 1.18 4.23
C GLN A 120 -5.85 1.22 5.48
N LYS A 121 -5.99 0.27 6.40
CA LYS A 121 -5.14 0.18 7.60
C LYS A 121 -3.66 0.02 7.25
N LEU A 122 -3.35 -0.76 6.23
CA LEU A 122 -1.97 -0.96 5.75
C LEU A 122 -1.36 0.36 5.26
N LEU A 123 -2.12 1.14 4.47
CA LEU A 123 -1.70 2.44 3.94
C LEU A 123 -1.61 3.52 5.03
N ASP A 124 -2.61 3.61 5.91
CA ASP A 124 -2.63 4.60 7.00
C ASP A 124 -1.49 4.37 8.00
N SER A 125 -1.14 3.12 8.25
CA SER A 125 -0.02 2.75 9.12
C SER A 125 1.35 2.73 8.41
N ALA A 126 1.41 2.97 7.08
CA ALA A 126 2.66 2.92 6.31
C ALA A 126 3.74 3.86 6.86
N GLY A 127 3.35 4.98 7.47
CA GLY A 127 4.31 5.85 8.14
C GLY A 127 5.09 5.14 9.27
N TYR A 128 4.41 4.30 10.04
CA TYR A 128 5.00 3.63 11.20
C TYR A 128 5.78 2.36 10.82
N TRP A 129 5.28 1.55 9.89
CA TRP A 129 5.92 0.27 9.59
C TRP A 129 6.85 0.32 8.37
N TYR A 130 6.63 1.26 7.44
CA TYR A 130 7.41 1.40 6.21
C TYR A 130 8.38 2.57 6.33
N ALA A 131 7.87 3.80 6.37
CA ALA A 131 8.71 5.00 6.33
C ALA A 131 9.62 5.14 7.55
N GLY A 132 9.10 4.97 8.77
CA GLY A 132 9.82 5.18 10.02
C GLY A 132 11.07 4.30 10.17
N PRO A 133 10.95 2.96 10.15
CA PRO A 133 12.10 2.08 10.32
C PRO A 133 13.13 2.29 9.20
N SER A 134 12.68 2.49 7.96
CA SER A 134 13.59 2.80 6.85
C SER A 134 14.37 4.08 7.09
N PHE A 135 13.70 5.16 7.51
CA PHE A 135 14.33 6.42 7.86
C PHE A 135 15.35 6.25 8.99
N ILE A 136 15.03 5.50 10.04
CA ILE A 136 15.95 5.22 11.16
C ILE A 136 17.21 4.50 10.66
N THR A 137 17.07 3.45 9.84
CA THR A 137 18.26 2.76 9.30
C THR A 137 19.10 3.68 8.42
N ASN A 138 18.48 4.49 7.56
CA ASN A 138 19.20 5.46 6.73
C ASN A 138 19.90 6.54 7.56
N LEU A 139 19.29 7.00 8.66
CA LEU A 139 19.94 7.93 9.59
C LEU A 139 21.19 7.31 10.22
N ILE A 140 21.08 6.09 10.75
CA ILE A 140 22.22 5.37 11.37
C ILE A 140 23.31 5.14 10.32
N PHE A 141 22.92 4.82 9.07
CA PHE A 141 23.87 4.64 7.96
C PHE A 141 24.66 5.93 7.70
N ILE A 142 23.98 7.07 7.53
CA ILE A 142 24.61 8.37 7.21
C ILE A 142 25.49 8.87 8.36
N ILE A 143 24.99 8.78 9.60
CA ILE A 143 25.75 9.18 10.80
C ILE A 143 26.97 8.28 10.98
N GLY A 144 26.82 6.98 10.69
CA GLY A 144 27.88 5.98 10.82
C GLY A 144 29.03 6.13 9.81
N LEU A 145 28.85 6.90 8.73
CA LEU A 145 29.93 7.16 7.77
C LEU A 145 31.05 7.94 8.47
N GLN A 146 32.26 7.41 8.51
CA GLN A 146 33.43 8.06 9.10
C GLN A 146 34.36 8.64 8.02
N ASN A 147 35.46 9.25 8.44
CA ASN A 147 36.44 9.78 7.49
C ASN A 147 37.18 8.60 6.81
N PRO A 148 37.16 8.50 5.46
CA PRO A 148 37.85 7.42 4.74
C PRO A 148 39.35 7.32 5.07
N ALA A 149 40.00 8.46 5.36
CA ALA A 149 41.42 8.52 5.70
C ALA A 149 41.78 7.72 6.96
N ASP A 150 40.87 7.64 7.93
CA ASP A 150 41.10 6.93 9.20
C ASP A 150 41.16 5.40 9.01
N TYR A 151 40.68 4.90 7.86
CA TYR A 151 40.58 3.47 7.54
C TYR A 151 41.39 3.08 6.30
N ASN A 152 42.21 3.99 5.74
CA ASN A 152 42.92 3.80 4.47
C ASN A 152 42.02 3.30 3.35
N TRP A 153 40.75 3.68 3.38
CA TRP A 153 39.76 3.22 2.41
C TRP A 153 39.59 4.28 1.34
N THR A 154 39.76 3.87 0.08
CA THR A 154 39.51 4.73 -1.08
C THR A 154 38.66 3.98 -2.08
N ASN A 155 37.53 4.56 -2.45
CA ASN A 155 36.61 4.00 -3.44
C ASN A 155 35.90 5.15 -4.15
N GLN A 156 36.27 5.39 -5.40
CA GLN A 156 35.78 6.54 -6.19
C GLN A 156 34.26 6.57 -6.33
N ILE A 157 33.62 5.41 -6.45
CA ILE A 157 32.17 5.30 -6.58
C ILE A 157 31.51 5.68 -5.25
N ALA A 158 32.00 5.11 -4.15
CA ALA A 158 31.44 5.36 -2.83
C ALA A 158 31.72 6.80 -2.36
N GLU A 159 32.89 7.35 -2.64
CA GLU A 159 33.24 8.74 -2.33
C GLU A 159 32.39 9.75 -3.11
N SER A 160 32.03 9.45 -4.36
CA SER A 160 31.13 10.32 -5.15
C SER A 160 29.66 10.22 -4.73
N LEU A 161 29.22 9.07 -4.21
CA LEU A 161 27.81 8.82 -3.88
C LEU A 161 27.47 9.10 -2.42
N LEU A 162 28.42 8.91 -1.50
CA LEU A 162 28.18 8.99 -0.06
C LEU A 162 28.43 10.40 0.49
N PRO A 163 27.56 10.89 1.39
CA PRO A 163 27.79 12.16 2.05
C PRO A 163 28.86 12.02 3.14
N LEU A 164 30.13 12.18 2.77
CA LEU A 164 31.24 12.02 3.71
C LEU A 164 31.49 13.28 4.56
N THR A 165 31.21 14.48 4.02
CA THR A 165 31.38 15.76 4.72
C THR A 165 30.20 16.08 5.64
N VAL A 166 30.43 16.84 6.71
CA VAL A 166 29.38 17.24 7.68
C VAL A 166 28.22 17.98 7.01
N ASN A 167 28.54 18.90 6.10
CA ASN A 167 27.52 19.66 5.35
C ASN A 167 26.71 18.76 4.41
N ALA A 168 27.38 17.82 3.71
CA ALA A 168 26.70 16.85 2.87
C ALA A 168 25.78 15.96 3.69
N LYS A 169 26.22 15.46 4.87
CA LYS A 169 25.40 14.65 5.77
C LYS A 169 24.15 15.40 6.23
N ALA A 170 24.32 16.64 6.68
CA ALA A 170 23.19 17.48 7.11
C ALA A 170 22.19 17.70 5.96
N GLY A 171 22.70 18.05 4.77
CA GLY A 171 21.87 18.22 3.57
C GLY A 171 21.12 16.94 3.19
N THR A 172 21.80 15.79 3.18
CA THR A 172 21.19 14.49 2.88
C THR A 172 20.15 14.12 3.92
N ILE A 173 20.39 14.30 5.22
CA ILE A 173 19.43 14.00 6.29
C ILE A 173 18.16 14.86 6.15
N ILE A 174 18.31 16.17 5.88
CA ILE A 174 17.17 17.07 5.67
C ILE A 174 16.38 16.64 4.43
N GLY A 175 17.05 16.41 3.31
CA GLY A 175 16.42 15.95 2.07
C GLY A 175 15.70 14.61 2.26
N LEU A 176 16.31 13.68 2.98
CA LEU A 176 15.73 12.38 3.33
C LEU A 176 14.47 12.56 4.19
N GLY A 177 14.51 13.45 5.19
CA GLY A 177 13.35 13.77 6.03
C GLY A 177 12.17 14.29 5.21
N ILE A 178 12.42 15.23 4.30
CA ILE A 178 11.39 15.76 3.38
C ILE A 178 10.84 14.64 2.48
N PHE A 179 11.72 13.81 1.92
CA PHE A 179 11.31 12.69 1.08
C PHE A 179 10.39 11.71 1.82
N TYR A 180 10.73 11.31 3.05
CA TYR A 180 9.88 10.42 3.83
C TYR A 180 8.54 11.05 4.23
N LEU A 181 8.52 12.36 4.51
CA LEU A 181 7.25 13.08 4.72
C LEU A 181 6.36 13.04 3.49
N LEU A 182 6.92 13.22 2.28
CA LEU A 182 6.20 13.07 1.02
C LEU A 182 5.68 11.65 0.83
N VAL A 183 6.49 10.63 1.12
CA VAL A 183 6.08 9.21 1.03
C VAL A 183 4.88 8.94 1.95
N ILE A 184 4.94 9.39 3.21
CA ILE A 184 3.83 9.24 4.17
C ILE A 184 2.57 9.95 3.66
N TRP A 185 2.73 11.17 3.14
CA TRP A 185 1.63 11.96 2.61
C TRP A 185 0.97 11.29 1.41
N VAL A 186 1.74 10.78 0.45
CA VAL A 186 1.23 10.04 -0.71
C VAL A 186 0.46 8.78 -0.28
N HIS A 187 0.96 8.03 0.71
CA HIS A 187 0.26 6.85 1.24
C HIS A 187 -1.07 7.21 1.90
N LYS A 188 -1.12 8.29 2.69
CA LYS A 188 -2.37 8.80 3.28
C LYS A 188 -3.36 9.28 2.21
N ILE A 189 -2.88 9.92 1.15
CA ILE A 189 -3.73 10.33 0.02
C ILE A 189 -4.32 9.11 -0.67
N ALA A 190 -3.52 8.07 -0.93
CA ALA A 190 -4.01 6.84 -1.55
C ALA A 190 -5.09 6.17 -0.69
N ALA A 191 -4.91 6.12 0.63
CA ALA A 191 -5.92 5.58 1.55
C ALA A 191 -7.26 6.34 1.46
N LYS A 192 -7.20 7.68 1.43
CA LYS A 192 -8.40 8.54 1.39
C LYS A 192 -9.07 8.60 0.02
N ARG A 193 -8.29 8.77 -1.06
CA ARG A 193 -8.81 9.02 -2.41
C ARG A 193 -9.15 7.75 -3.17
N ASP A 194 -8.40 6.68 -2.96
CA ASP A 194 -8.62 5.43 -3.71
C ASP A 194 -9.50 4.45 -2.93
N VAL A 195 -9.25 4.24 -1.63
CA VAL A 195 -9.88 3.14 -0.86
C VAL A 195 -11.21 3.55 -0.20
N GLN A 196 -11.25 4.70 0.47
CA GLN A 196 -12.43 5.20 1.17
C GLN A 196 -13.73 5.28 0.33
N PRO A 197 -13.72 5.81 -0.92
CA PRO A 197 -14.95 5.88 -1.72
C PRO A 197 -15.52 4.49 -2.07
N ILE A 198 -14.65 3.48 -2.22
CA ILE A 198 -15.11 2.11 -2.47
C ILE A 198 -15.83 1.56 -1.23
N LEU A 199 -15.26 1.77 -0.04
CA LEU A 199 -15.88 1.33 1.21
C LEU A 199 -17.28 1.91 1.36
N LYS A 200 -17.43 3.21 1.06
CA LYS A 200 -18.74 3.87 1.06
C LYS A 200 -19.71 3.26 0.03
N ASN A 201 -19.24 2.95 -1.18
CA ASN A 201 -20.08 2.29 -2.19
C ASN A 201 -20.52 0.89 -1.77
N ILE A 202 -19.64 0.11 -1.11
CA ILE A 202 -20.00 -1.21 -0.57
C ILE A 202 -21.11 -1.08 0.47
N GLU A 203 -21.02 -0.10 1.35
CA GLU A 203 -22.03 0.15 2.38
C GLU A 203 -23.39 0.52 1.77
N VAL A 204 -23.41 1.35 0.73
CA VAL A 204 -24.63 1.71 0.00
C VAL A 204 -25.27 0.47 -0.65
N ILE A 205 -24.49 -0.36 -1.35
CA ILE A 205 -25.01 -1.59 -1.98
C ILE A 205 -25.53 -2.57 -0.91
N GLN A 206 -24.84 -2.73 0.22
CA GLN A 206 -25.30 -3.59 1.32
C GLN A 206 -26.64 -3.10 1.91
N GLN A 207 -26.83 -1.79 2.05
CA GLN A 207 -28.08 -1.21 2.53
C GLN A 207 -29.23 -1.43 1.54
N GLN A 208 -29.01 -1.21 0.24
CA GLN A 208 -30.03 -1.44 -0.78
C GLN A 208 -30.47 -2.90 -0.86
N LEU A 209 -29.53 -3.85 -0.78
CA LEU A 209 -29.82 -5.28 -0.75
C LEU A 209 -30.59 -5.71 0.50
N ASN A 210 -30.32 -5.10 1.65
CA ASN A 210 -31.06 -5.39 2.89
C ASN A 210 -32.46 -4.78 2.91
N ASN A 211 -32.69 -3.67 2.21
CA ASN A 211 -34.00 -3.01 2.14
C ASN A 211 -34.92 -3.57 1.03
N SER A 212 -34.37 -4.41 0.13
CA SER A 212 -35.10 -5.01 -1.00
C SER A 212 -35.55 -6.45 -0.75
N ASN A 213 -35.12 -7.06 0.37
CA ASN A 213 -35.59 -8.35 0.89
C ASN A 213 -36.57 -8.11 2.03
#